data_AF-F0WH90-F1
#
_entry.id   AF-F0WH90-F1
#
_cell.length_a   1.000
_cell.length_b   1.000
_cell.length_c   1.000
_cell.angle_alpha   90.00
_cell.angle_beta   90.00
_cell.angle_gamma   90.00
#
_symmetry.space_group_name_H-M   'P 1'
#
loop_
_entity.id
_entity.type
_entity.pdbx_description
1 polymer ?
#
loop_
_entity_poly.entity_id
_entity_poly.type
_entity_poly.pdbx_seq_one_letter_code
_entity_poly.pdbx_strand_id
1 'polypeptide(L)'
;MDVMCTTQLMIKAQPSAQEDVYEYIFLPQHDKVQVSLQNKVNTYPETLELIAVMRTINVTPCLTSASQVQYLHPVLDVIKIGNKFENINGSTHVSEADMLKGRGFVNDGRGKVLTLSKIKETRNCVVVLGVGAPSGITEVLQRIVRDKGYAVILHKDNINKDRIKLANTHKSRVLLQKLTESSWAMKEATQ
;
A
#
# COMPACT_ATOMS: atom_id res chain seq x y z
N MET A 1 6.54 37.77 -11.71
CA MET A 1 5.74 37.16 -10.63
C MET A 1 6.59 36.07 -10.04
N ASP A 2 7.30 36.38 -8.95
CA ASP A 2 8.16 35.42 -8.27
C ASP A 2 7.32 34.55 -7.35
N VAL A 3 7.33 33.24 -7.61
CA VAL A 3 6.71 32.23 -6.73
C VAL A 3 7.63 32.08 -5.52
N MET A 4 7.33 32.80 -4.43
CA MET A 4 8.01 32.62 -3.16
C MET A 4 7.69 31.25 -2.57
N CYS A 5 8.69 30.36 -2.54
CA CYS A 5 8.66 29.17 -1.69
C CYS A 5 9.00 29.58 -0.26
N THR A 6 8.06 29.42 0.68
CA THR A 6 8.31 29.69 2.11
C THR A 6 8.50 28.38 2.89
N THR A 7 9.51 28.36 3.74
CA THR A 7 9.84 27.25 4.65
C THR A 7 8.95 27.30 5.89
N GLN A 8 8.42 26.14 6.27
CA GLN A 8 7.35 25.95 7.26
C GLN A 8 7.91 25.83 8.68
N LEU A 9 7.28 26.52 9.65
CA LEU A 9 7.55 26.34 11.08
C LEU A 9 6.37 25.58 11.69
N MET A 10 6.58 24.32 12.08
CA MET A 10 5.56 23.52 12.80
C MET A 10 5.42 24.03 14.23
N ILE A 11 4.21 24.43 14.61
CA ILE A 11 3.91 24.81 15.99
C ILE A 11 2.91 23.80 16.56
N LYS A 12 3.47 22.88 17.38
CA LYS A 12 2.79 22.08 18.42
C LYS A 12 1.75 21.04 17.94
N ALA A 13 2.13 19.77 18.03
CA ALA A 13 1.19 18.65 18.02
C ALA A 13 0.55 18.48 19.42
N GLN A 14 -0.78 18.30 19.48
CA GLN A 14 -1.42 17.62 20.60
C GLN A 14 -1.74 16.19 20.15
N PRO A 15 -0.83 15.22 20.36
CA PRO A 15 -1.03 13.87 19.89
C PRO A 15 -2.22 13.24 20.62
N SER A 16 -3.27 12.91 19.88
CA SER A 16 -4.35 12.05 20.33
C SER A 16 -4.34 10.78 19.49
N ALA A 17 -4.67 9.63 20.07
CA ALA A 17 -4.55 8.31 19.43
C ALA A 17 -5.44 8.11 18.18
N GLN A 18 -6.19 9.13 17.74
CA GLN A 18 -7.09 9.05 16.58
C GLN A 18 -6.95 10.22 15.60
N GLU A 19 -6.49 11.40 16.01
CA GLU A 19 -6.45 12.59 15.16
C GLU A 19 -5.33 13.53 15.62
N ASP A 20 -4.41 13.84 14.71
CA ASP A 20 -3.39 14.86 14.90
C ASP A 20 -3.89 16.14 14.22
N VAL A 21 -4.28 17.14 15.02
CA VAL A 21 -4.70 18.45 14.49
C VAL A 21 -3.48 19.37 14.42
N TYR A 22 -3.19 19.87 13.23
CA TYR A 22 -2.10 20.80 12.96
C TYR A 22 -2.67 22.19 12.67
N GLU A 23 -2.18 23.20 13.38
CA GLU A 23 -2.53 24.59 13.14
C GLU A 23 -1.40 25.26 12.32
N TYR A 24 -1.76 25.77 11.14
CA TYR A 24 -0.85 26.50 10.27
C TYR A 24 -1.14 27.99 10.35
N ILE A 25 -0.10 28.78 10.67
CA ILE A 25 -0.18 30.25 10.70
C ILE A 25 0.52 30.79 9.45
N PHE A 26 -0.22 31.44 8.56
CA PHE A 26 0.33 32.07 7.37
C PHE A 26 0.88 33.47 7.71
N LEU A 27 2.20 33.62 7.76
CA LEU A 27 2.89 34.81 8.30
C LEU A 27 2.79 36.12 7.49
N PRO A 28 2.16 36.19 6.30
CA PRO A 28 1.76 37.48 5.72
C PRO A 28 0.34 37.97 6.06
N GLN A 29 -0.58 37.11 6.51
CA GLN A 29 -2.03 37.44 6.57
C GLN A 29 -2.74 37.09 7.89
N HIS A 30 -2.06 36.52 8.89
CA HIS A 30 -2.68 36.07 10.16
C HIS A 30 -3.86 35.09 10.01
N ASP A 31 -4.08 34.55 8.81
CA ASP A 31 -5.05 33.49 8.60
C ASP A 31 -4.51 32.17 9.16
N LYS A 32 -5.39 31.49 9.91
CA LYS A 32 -5.13 30.19 10.52
C LYS A 32 -5.80 29.11 9.69
N VAL A 33 -5.04 28.13 9.23
CA VAL A 33 -5.60 26.91 8.62
C VAL A 33 -5.44 25.78 9.61
N GLN A 34 -6.54 25.19 10.04
CA GLN A 34 -6.53 23.95 10.81
C GLN A 34 -6.62 22.77 9.86
N VAL A 35 -5.66 21.86 9.96
CA VAL A 35 -5.67 20.60 9.21
C VAL A 35 -5.73 19.46 10.21
N SER A 36 -6.84 18.74 10.18
CA SER A 36 -6.98 17.45 10.84
C SER A 36 -6.30 16.36 10.02
N LEU A 37 -5.25 15.75 10.55
CA LEU A 37 -4.65 14.56 10.00
C LEU A 37 -5.07 13.34 10.83
N GLN A 38 -5.83 12.44 10.21
CA GLN A 38 -6.18 11.18 10.84
C GLN A 38 -5.17 10.09 10.44
N ASN A 39 -4.31 9.69 11.36
CA ASN A 39 -3.43 8.53 11.19
C ASN A 39 -4.18 7.22 11.47
N LYS A 40 -5.19 6.90 10.64
CA LYS A 40 -5.98 5.67 10.78
C LYS A 40 -5.35 4.52 9.98
N VAL A 41 -4.74 3.57 10.69
CA VAL A 41 -4.36 2.27 10.11
C VAL A 41 -5.60 1.36 10.12
N ASN A 42 -6.16 1.09 8.95
CA ASN A 42 -7.26 0.13 8.82
C ASN A 42 -6.69 -1.27 8.56
N THR A 43 -7.09 -2.23 9.38
CA THR A 43 -6.83 -3.65 9.14
C THR A 43 -8.09 -4.33 8.63
N TYR A 44 -7.98 -5.11 7.56
CA TYR A 44 -9.07 -5.94 7.03
C TYR A 44 -8.93 -7.36 7.57
N PRO A 45 -9.84 -7.85 8.43
CA PRO A 45 -9.74 -9.17 9.04
C PRO A 45 -9.56 -10.30 8.00
N GLU A 46 -10.21 -10.20 6.86
CA GLU A 46 -10.15 -11.19 5.77
C GLU A 46 -8.76 -11.25 5.14
N THR A 47 -8.03 -10.13 5.11
CA THR A 47 -6.64 -10.11 4.65
C THR A 47 -5.73 -10.81 5.65
N LEU A 48 -5.99 -10.66 6.95
CA LEU A 48 -5.22 -11.33 8.00
C LEU A 48 -5.47 -12.84 7.97
N GLU A 49 -6.73 -13.25 7.81
CA GLU A 49 -7.12 -14.65 7.66
C GLU A 49 -6.51 -15.26 6.40
N LEU A 50 -6.57 -14.57 5.26
CA LEU A 50 -5.94 -15.01 4.02
C LEU A 50 -4.43 -15.24 4.20
N ILE A 51 -3.72 -14.33 4.87
CA ILE A 51 -2.29 -14.50 5.17
C ILE A 51 -2.07 -15.72 6.06
N ALA A 52 -2.91 -15.93 7.07
CA ALA A 52 -2.81 -17.09 7.95
C ALA A 52 -3.02 -18.41 7.19
N VAL A 53 -4.06 -18.51 6.37
CA VAL A 53 -4.37 -19.68 5.55
C VAL A 53 -3.27 -19.94 4.52
N MET A 54 -2.74 -18.91 3.87
CA MET A 54 -1.63 -19.07 2.93
C MET A 54 -0.42 -19.73 3.57
N ARG A 55 -0.11 -19.38 4.83
CA ARG A 55 0.98 -20.02 5.57
C ARG A 55 0.71 -21.48 5.90
N THR A 56 -0.54 -21.88 6.16
CA THR A 56 -0.86 -23.29 6.45
C THR A 56 -0.68 -24.19 5.23
N ILE A 57 -0.75 -23.61 4.02
CA ILE A 57 -0.49 -24.30 2.75
C ILE A 57 0.91 -24.02 2.17
N ASN A 58 1.86 -23.63 3.02
CA ASN A 58 3.27 -23.36 2.65
C ASN A 58 3.47 -22.26 1.60
N VAL A 59 2.54 -21.31 1.50
CA VAL A 59 2.74 -20.07 0.72
C VAL A 59 3.35 -19.01 1.60
N THR A 60 4.53 -18.51 1.23
CA THR A 60 5.25 -17.47 1.96
C THR A 60 4.69 -16.07 1.67
N PRO A 61 4.10 -15.37 2.65
CA PRO A 61 3.59 -14.02 2.46
C PRO A 61 4.74 -13.00 2.32
N CYS A 62 4.64 -12.13 1.31
CA CYS A 62 5.56 -11.01 1.10
C CYS A 62 4.77 -9.71 1.02
N LEU A 63 5.26 -8.65 1.67
CA LEU A 63 4.71 -7.31 1.57
C LEU A 63 5.57 -6.47 0.61
N THR A 64 4.92 -5.79 -0.33
CA THR A 64 5.55 -4.85 -1.26
C THR A 64 4.73 -3.56 -1.27
N SER A 65 5.31 -2.46 -0.79
CA SER A 65 4.64 -1.17 -0.67
C SER A 65 5.49 -0.04 -1.25
N ALA A 66 4.83 1.01 -1.72
CA ALA A 66 5.46 2.27 -2.11
C ALA A 66 5.89 3.12 -0.91
N SER A 67 5.34 2.86 0.28
CA SER A 67 5.77 3.51 1.52
C SER A 67 7.23 3.19 1.83
N GLN A 68 7.89 4.09 2.57
CA GLN A 68 9.25 3.85 3.03
C GLN A 68 9.29 2.63 3.96
N VAL A 69 10.32 1.79 3.81
CA VAL A 69 10.43 0.55 4.59
C VAL A 69 10.49 0.84 6.10
N GLN A 70 11.12 1.94 6.50
CA GLN A 70 11.22 2.38 7.90
C GLN A 70 9.85 2.72 8.51
N TYR A 71 8.86 3.12 7.70
CA TYR A 71 7.49 3.35 8.15
C TYR A 71 6.68 2.06 8.23
N LEU A 72 6.98 1.06 7.39
CA LEU A 72 6.25 -0.20 7.36
C LEU A 72 6.43 -1.01 8.65
N HIS A 73 7.65 -1.10 9.18
CA HIS A 73 7.92 -1.91 10.38
C HIS A 73 7.08 -1.47 11.60
N PRO A 74 7.09 -0.18 12.02
CA PRO A 74 6.25 0.27 13.13
C PRO A 74 4.75 0.02 12.91
N VAL A 75 4.25 0.24 11.69
CA VAL A 75 2.83 0.00 11.38
C VAL A 75 2.47 -1.47 11.53
N LEU A 76 3.33 -2.37 11.01
CA LEU A 76 3.11 -3.81 11.09
C LEU A 76 3.22 -4.33 12.54
N ASP A 77 4.03 -3.69 13.37
CA ASP A 77 4.17 -4.00 14.79
C ASP A 77 2.93 -3.57 15.58
N VAL A 78 2.42 -2.36 15.33
CA VAL A 78 1.18 -1.85 15.95
C VAL A 78 0.00 -2.79 15.69
N ILE A 79 -0.12 -3.29 14.47
CA ILE A 79 -1.19 -4.23 14.08
C ILE A 79 -0.83 -5.70 14.33
N LYS A 80 0.38 -5.99 14.85
CA LYS A 80 0.87 -7.32 15.24
C LYS A 80 0.91 -8.34 14.10
N ILE A 81 1.29 -7.91 12.89
CA ILE A 81 1.40 -8.79 11.71
C ILE A 81 2.79 -8.81 11.09
N GLY A 82 3.76 -8.07 11.62
CA GLY A 82 5.13 -8.04 11.08
C GLY A 82 5.73 -9.43 10.93
N ASN A 83 5.58 -10.29 11.96
CA ASN A 83 6.03 -11.68 11.95
C ASN A 83 5.27 -12.60 10.98
N LYS A 84 4.21 -12.08 10.31
CA LYS A 84 3.45 -12.83 9.31
C LYS A 84 4.09 -12.81 7.94
N PHE A 85 4.93 -11.82 7.65
CA PHE A 85 5.64 -11.65 6.39
C PHE A 85 7.10 -12.07 6.51
N GLU A 86 7.62 -12.74 5.49
CA GLU A 86 9.04 -13.11 5.45
C GLU A 86 9.90 -12.05 4.74
N ASN A 87 9.28 -11.24 3.87
CA ASN A 87 9.92 -10.07 3.28
C ASN A 87 8.98 -8.88 3.33
N ILE A 88 9.49 -7.76 3.83
CA ILE A 88 8.82 -6.46 3.82
C ILE A 88 9.65 -5.54 2.95
N ASN A 89 9.10 -5.17 1.79
CA ASN A 89 9.79 -4.35 0.80
C ASN A 89 9.07 -3.02 0.67
N GLY A 90 9.75 -1.95 1.08
CA GLY A 90 9.31 -0.57 0.90
C GLY A 90 10.20 0.19 -0.08
N SER A 91 9.89 1.45 -0.31
CA SER A 91 10.84 2.41 -0.88
C SER A 91 12.03 2.59 0.06
N THR A 92 13.23 2.78 -0.49
CA THR A 92 14.48 2.95 0.26
C THR A 92 15.26 4.14 -0.25
N HIS A 93 16.00 4.80 0.65
CA HIS A 93 16.94 5.86 0.33
C HIS A 93 18.23 5.58 1.10
N VAL A 94 19.36 6.06 0.58
CA VAL A 94 20.69 5.82 1.17
C VAL A 94 20.93 6.73 2.38
N SER A 95 20.37 7.95 2.35
CA SER A 95 20.41 8.93 3.43
C SER A 95 19.22 9.90 3.37
N GLU A 96 18.99 10.68 4.43
CA GLU A 96 17.98 11.75 4.43
C GLU A 96 18.30 12.83 3.38
N ALA A 97 19.59 13.14 3.18
CA ALA A 97 20.04 14.04 2.13
C ALA A 97 19.74 13.49 0.71
N ASP A 98 19.79 12.17 0.53
CA ASP A 98 19.40 11.53 -0.73
C ASP A 98 17.88 11.59 -0.92
N MET A 99 17.09 11.40 0.14
CA MET A 99 15.63 11.59 0.10
C MET A 99 15.26 13.00 -0.37
N LEU A 100 15.89 14.04 0.19
CA LEU A 100 15.67 15.44 -0.21
C LEU A 100 16.11 15.72 -1.66
N LYS A 101 17.07 14.95 -2.18
CA LYS A 101 17.53 15.01 -3.57
C LYS A 101 16.75 14.08 -4.51
N GLY A 102 15.70 13.40 -4.04
CA GLY A 102 14.94 12.42 -4.81
C GLY A 102 15.76 11.18 -5.22
N ARG A 103 16.87 10.90 -4.54
CA ARG A 103 17.75 9.76 -4.77
C ARG A 103 17.33 8.58 -3.90
N GLY A 104 17.19 7.41 -4.51
CA GLY A 104 16.78 6.19 -3.83
C GLY A 104 16.05 5.25 -4.77
N PHE A 105 15.47 4.20 -4.20
CA PHE A 105 14.58 3.28 -4.90
C PHE A 105 13.14 3.54 -4.48
N VAL A 106 12.32 3.95 -5.45
CA VAL A 106 10.87 4.10 -5.27
C VAL A 106 10.20 2.80 -5.65
N ASN A 107 9.60 2.14 -4.67
CA ASN A 107 8.93 0.85 -4.85
C ASN A 107 7.47 1.03 -5.29
N ASP A 108 7.25 1.75 -6.39
CA ASP A 108 5.94 1.96 -6.99
C ASP A 108 5.90 1.58 -8.48
N GLY A 109 4.74 1.13 -8.96
CA GLY A 109 4.55 0.67 -10.35
C GLY A 109 5.62 -0.33 -10.79
N ARG A 110 6.51 0.10 -11.71
CA ARG A 110 7.65 -0.70 -12.19
C ARG A 110 8.62 -1.10 -11.08
N GLY A 111 8.81 -0.27 -10.06
CA GLY A 111 9.64 -0.61 -8.89
C GLY A 111 9.14 -1.88 -8.20
N LYS A 112 7.82 -2.02 -8.01
CA LYS A 112 7.23 -3.24 -7.43
C LYS A 112 7.43 -4.46 -8.31
N VAL A 113 7.43 -4.30 -9.65
CA VAL A 113 7.71 -5.40 -10.60
C VAL A 113 9.17 -5.86 -10.49
N LEU A 114 10.11 -4.93 -10.32
CA LEU A 114 11.53 -5.26 -10.10
C LEU A 114 11.72 -5.97 -8.75
N THR A 115 11.09 -5.46 -7.70
CA THR A 115 11.08 -6.11 -6.37
C THR A 115 10.53 -7.53 -6.46
N LEU A 116 9.41 -7.74 -7.15
CA LEU A 116 8.82 -9.06 -7.35
C LEU A 116 9.80 -10.01 -8.08
N SER A 117 10.47 -9.52 -9.12
CA SER A 117 11.44 -10.31 -9.90
C SER A 117 12.62 -10.74 -9.02
N LYS A 118 13.17 -9.80 -8.24
CA LYS A 118 14.25 -10.08 -7.28
C LYS A 118 13.85 -11.12 -6.22
N ILE A 119 12.62 -11.04 -5.69
CA ILE A 119 12.12 -12.03 -4.73
C ILE A 119 12.08 -13.43 -5.36
N LYS A 120 11.53 -13.53 -6.58
CA LYS A 120 11.46 -14.81 -7.31
C LYS A 120 12.84 -15.42 -7.55
N GLU A 121 13.79 -14.61 -7.97
CA GLU A 121 15.18 -15.03 -8.23
C GLU A 121 15.87 -15.47 -6.94
N THR A 122 15.82 -14.64 -5.89
CA THR A 122 16.52 -14.90 -4.62
C THR A 122 15.98 -16.15 -3.92
N ARG A 123 14.68 -16.42 -4.06
CA ARG A 123 14.00 -17.53 -3.36
C ARG A 123 13.71 -18.73 -4.24
N ASN A 124 14.04 -18.66 -5.52
CA ASN A 124 13.68 -19.66 -6.52
C ASN A 124 12.20 -20.07 -6.40
N CYS A 125 11.29 -19.08 -6.42
CA CYS A 125 9.86 -19.31 -6.15
C CYS A 125 8.93 -18.80 -7.27
N VAL A 126 7.68 -19.26 -7.23
CA VAL A 126 6.59 -18.81 -8.09
C VAL A 126 5.59 -17.97 -7.29
N VAL A 127 5.02 -16.96 -7.93
CA VAL A 127 4.04 -16.07 -7.30
C VAL A 127 2.65 -16.62 -7.56
N VAL A 128 2.00 -17.14 -6.53
CA VAL A 128 0.68 -17.78 -6.66
C VAL A 128 -0.48 -16.81 -6.54
N LEU A 129 -0.34 -15.75 -5.74
CA LEU A 129 -1.39 -14.76 -5.49
C LEU A 129 -0.79 -13.37 -5.30
N GLY A 130 -1.36 -12.37 -5.98
CA GLY A 130 -1.16 -10.96 -5.69
C GLY A 130 -2.44 -10.33 -5.12
N VAL A 131 -2.33 -9.59 -4.02
CA VAL A 131 -3.45 -8.84 -3.44
C VAL A 131 -3.02 -7.39 -3.29
N GLY A 132 -3.87 -6.44 -3.69
CA GLY A 132 -3.55 -5.05 -3.43
C GLY A 132 -4.64 -4.06 -3.80
N ALA A 133 -4.46 -2.85 -3.27
CA ALA A 133 -5.30 -1.70 -3.55
C ALA A 133 -4.94 -1.03 -4.89
N PRO A 134 -5.85 -0.24 -5.47
CA PRO A 134 -5.76 0.30 -6.83
C PRO A 134 -4.42 0.95 -7.22
N SER A 135 -3.85 1.77 -6.35
CA SER A 135 -2.71 2.63 -6.69
C SER A 135 -1.42 1.83 -6.89
N GLY A 136 -0.86 1.93 -8.10
CA GLY A 136 0.50 1.47 -8.39
C GLY A 136 0.74 -0.04 -8.32
N ILE A 137 -0.28 -0.88 -8.54
CA ILE A 137 -0.15 -2.35 -8.55
C ILE A 137 -0.55 -3.01 -9.87
N THR A 138 -1.10 -2.26 -10.83
CA THR A 138 -1.69 -2.83 -12.05
C THR A 138 -0.67 -3.67 -12.82
N GLU A 139 0.54 -3.17 -12.99
CA GLU A 139 1.64 -3.84 -13.69
C GLU A 139 2.09 -5.11 -12.96
N VAL A 140 2.10 -5.07 -11.62
CA VAL A 140 2.46 -6.22 -10.78
C VAL A 140 1.42 -7.33 -10.93
N LEU A 141 0.14 -6.99 -10.82
CA LEU A 141 -0.93 -7.97 -10.95
C LEU A 141 -1.01 -8.54 -12.37
N GLN A 142 -0.82 -7.71 -13.40
CA GLN A 142 -0.69 -8.17 -14.78
C GLN A 142 0.44 -9.19 -14.93
N ARG A 143 1.60 -8.92 -14.32
CA ARG A 143 2.73 -9.84 -14.35
C ARG A 143 2.40 -11.16 -13.65
N ILE A 144 1.78 -11.13 -12.47
CA ILE A 144 1.40 -12.32 -11.71
C ILE A 144 0.42 -13.19 -12.53
N VAL A 145 -0.61 -12.57 -13.11
CA VAL A 145 -1.61 -13.29 -13.92
C VAL A 145 -0.98 -13.90 -15.18
N ARG A 146 -0.06 -13.17 -15.84
CA ARG A 146 0.70 -13.69 -16.99
C ARG A 146 1.57 -14.89 -16.60
N ASP A 147 2.15 -14.87 -15.41
CA ASP A 147 2.94 -15.95 -14.84
C ASP A 147 2.05 -17.07 -14.24
N LYS A 148 0.76 -17.12 -14.61
CA LYS A 148 -0.25 -18.12 -14.18
C LYS A 148 -0.58 -18.10 -12.68
N GLY A 149 -0.36 -16.98 -11.99
CA GLY A 149 -0.88 -16.73 -10.65
C GLY A 149 -2.33 -16.25 -10.65
N TYR A 150 -2.80 -15.89 -9.46
CA TYR A 150 -4.10 -15.27 -9.19
C TYR A 150 -3.90 -13.83 -8.71
N ALA A 151 -4.92 -13.00 -8.88
CA ALA A 151 -4.92 -11.62 -8.41
C ALA A 151 -6.24 -11.24 -7.75
N VAL A 152 -6.16 -10.50 -6.65
CA VAL A 152 -7.30 -9.85 -6.00
C VAL A 152 -7.07 -8.35 -6.03
N ILE A 153 -7.94 -7.63 -6.74
CA ILE A 153 -7.93 -6.17 -6.82
C ILE A 153 -8.92 -5.64 -5.79
N LEU A 154 -8.39 -5.07 -4.72
CA LEU A 154 -9.18 -4.43 -3.69
C LEU A 154 -9.64 -3.05 -4.18
N HIS A 155 -10.88 -2.64 -3.90
CA HIS A 155 -11.36 -1.30 -4.23
C HIS A 155 -12.46 -0.85 -3.26
N LYS A 156 -12.51 0.44 -2.89
CA LYS A 156 -13.66 1.01 -2.16
C LYS A 156 -14.77 1.38 -3.14
N ASP A 157 -14.43 2.27 -4.07
CA ASP A 157 -15.32 2.79 -5.12
C ASP A 157 -14.68 2.69 -6.50
N ASN A 158 -15.14 3.50 -7.46
CA ASN A 158 -14.68 3.65 -8.85
C ASN A 158 -13.40 2.89 -9.22
N ILE A 159 -13.57 1.80 -9.96
CA ILE A 159 -12.46 0.99 -10.47
C ILE A 159 -12.02 1.56 -11.82
N ASN A 160 -10.72 1.74 -12.01
CA ASN A 160 -10.14 2.14 -13.29
C ASN A 160 -10.48 1.10 -14.40
N LYS A 161 -10.82 1.59 -15.61
CA LYS A 161 -11.16 0.77 -16.79
C LYS A 161 -10.14 -0.33 -17.11
N ASP A 162 -8.85 -0.08 -16.92
CA ASP A 162 -7.79 -1.06 -17.19
C ASP A 162 -7.86 -2.26 -16.25
N ARG A 163 -8.32 -2.05 -15.01
CA ARG A 163 -8.48 -3.13 -14.02
C ARG A 163 -9.76 -3.92 -14.26
N ILE A 164 -10.83 -3.25 -14.67
CA ILE A 164 -12.05 -3.92 -15.15
C ILE A 164 -11.70 -4.78 -16.37
N LYS A 165 -10.93 -4.23 -17.32
CA LYS A 165 -10.45 -4.97 -18.49
C LYS A 165 -9.60 -6.17 -18.07
N LEU A 166 -8.64 -6.01 -17.17
CA LEU A 166 -7.82 -7.12 -16.64
C LEU A 166 -8.68 -8.23 -16.04
N ALA A 167 -9.67 -7.87 -15.22
CA ALA A 167 -10.59 -8.82 -14.61
C ALA A 167 -11.46 -9.55 -15.66
N ASN A 168 -11.98 -8.82 -16.65
CA ASN A 168 -12.80 -9.38 -17.72
C ASN A 168 -12.00 -10.28 -18.67
N THR A 169 -10.73 -9.96 -18.92
CA THR A 169 -9.84 -10.77 -19.75
C THR A 169 -9.43 -12.06 -19.03
N HIS A 170 -9.29 -12.03 -17.70
CA HIS A 170 -8.81 -13.16 -16.91
C HIS A 170 -9.79 -13.56 -15.80
N LYS A 171 -11.07 -13.79 -16.15
CA LYS A 171 -12.18 -14.02 -15.20
C LYS A 171 -11.92 -15.13 -14.17
N SER A 172 -11.17 -16.17 -14.53
CA SER A 172 -10.86 -17.29 -13.63
C SER A 172 -9.66 -17.04 -12.71
N ARG A 173 -8.94 -15.92 -12.89
CA ARG A 173 -7.69 -15.63 -12.19
C ARG A 173 -7.69 -14.29 -11.46
N VAL A 174 -8.60 -13.39 -11.81
CA VAL A 174 -8.64 -12.03 -11.28
C VAL A 174 -9.98 -11.78 -10.62
N LEU A 175 -9.95 -11.52 -9.32
CA LEU A 175 -11.11 -11.14 -8.53
C LEU A 175 -11.10 -9.62 -8.29
N LEU A 176 -12.23 -8.98 -8.56
CA LEU A 176 -12.51 -7.62 -8.08
C LEU A 176 -13.22 -7.76 -6.72
N GLN A 177 -12.58 -7.26 -5.66
CA GLN A 177 -13.08 -7.34 -4.29
C GLN A 177 -13.37 -5.95 -3.76
N LYS A 178 -14.65 -5.67 -3.48
CA LYS A 178 -15.07 -4.40 -2.89
C LYS A 178 -14.72 -4.38 -1.40
N LEU A 179 -14.28 -3.23 -0.91
CA LEU A 179 -13.96 -2.96 0.49
C LEU A 179 -15.04 -2.06 1.09
N THR A 180 -15.40 -2.32 2.33
CA THR A 180 -16.09 -1.37 3.20
C THR A 180 -15.04 -0.55 3.97
N GLU A 181 -15.46 0.20 4.99
CA GLU A 181 -14.52 0.89 5.87
C GLU A 181 -13.60 -0.07 6.63
N SER A 182 -14.09 -1.25 6.99
CA SER A 182 -13.42 -2.18 7.93
C SER A 182 -13.40 -3.64 7.48
N SER A 183 -14.01 -3.99 6.35
CA SER A 183 -14.15 -5.38 5.89
C SER A 183 -14.14 -5.50 4.38
N TRP A 184 -14.08 -6.74 3.89
CA TRP A 184 -14.40 -7.06 2.51
C TRP A 184 -15.93 -7.09 2.37
N ALA A 185 -16.46 -6.39 1.37
CA ALA A 185 -17.88 -6.48 1.08
C ALA A 185 -18.17 -7.87 0.51
N MET A 186 -19.05 -8.60 1.18
CA MET A 186 -19.55 -9.87 0.69
C MET A 186 -20.35 -9.61 -0.59
N LYS A 187 -20.04 -10.32 -1.67
CA LYS A 187 -21.03 -10.42 -2.76
C LYS A 187 -22.16 -11.27 -2.22
N GLU A 188 -23.38 -10.76 -2.24
CA GLU A 188 -24.56 -11.62 -2.08
C GLU A 188 -24.42 -12.76 -3.10
N ALA A 189 -24.44 -14.00 -2.60
CA ALA A 189 -24.48 -15.16 -3.47
C ALA A 189 -25.75 -15.01 -4.30
N THR A 190 -25.59 -14.68 -5.57
CA THR A 190 -26.71 -14.71 -6.51
C THR A 190 -27.10 -16.18 -6.61
N GLN A 191 -28.20 -16.55 -5.96
CA GLN A 191 -28.84 -17.86 -6.08
C GLN A 191 -29.30 -18.08 -7.53
#